data_AF-A0A0V7ZKT0-F1
#
_entry.id   AF-A0A0V7ZKT0-F1
#
_cell.length_a   1.000
_cell.length_b   1.000
_cell.length_c   1.000
_cell.angle_alpha   90.00
_cell.angle_beta   90.00
_cell.angle_gamma   90.00
#
_symmetry.space_group_name_H-M   'P 1'
#
loop_
_entity.id
_entity.type
_entity.pdbx_description
1 polymer ?
#
loop_
_entity_poly.entity_id
_entity_poly.type
_entity_poly.pdbx_seq_one_letter_code
_entity_poly.pdbx_strand_id
1 'polypeptide(L)'
;MANSNNPNDIIKRILNGIQTDDDVEALRQLLLAGDRAATPEEYRQVLQQLSKYNVNITEAKEIHIGDRNYYSWNEEALSALVHMIRFHQSDDVDTANLLVTKLNNARLQGEEGDRKTGSFYTYNVWLEDVCLEKSNDSTENNCCTQQYTIKGKWDSKVYKEVNMFGLRVDKPWGLKKKPHGNFTVTVEILNGRATQVKVDVVRYDDSANNYAADKAKQLINSKIRVVLQKLEMMR
;
A
#
# COMPACT_ATOMS: atom_id res chain seq x y z
N MET A 1 -16.39 12.81 -34.36
CA MET A 1 -15.18 13.20 -33.60
C MET A 1 -15.66 13.47 -32.18
N ALA A 2 -15.25 12.66 -31.21
CA ALA A 2 -15.74 12.78 -29.84
C ALA A 2 -15.22 14.08 -29.22
N ASN A 3 -16.10 14.82 -28.54
CA ASN A 3 -15.85 16.14 -28.00
C ASN A 3 -14.83 16.02 -26.85
N SER A 4 -13.54 16.26 -27.14
CA SER A 4 -12.41 16.06 -26.21
C SER A 4 -12.53 16.86 -24.91
N ASN A 5 -13.42 17.86 -24.88
CA ASN A 5 -13.59 18.80 -23.78
C ASN A 5 -14.83 18.50 -22.90
N ASN A 6 -15.45 17.31 -23.02
CA ASN A 6 -16.53 16.93 -22.13
C ASN A 6 -15.99 16.75 -20.69
N PRO A 7 -16.55 17.44 -19.68
CA PRO A 7 -16.11 17.35 -18.30
C PRO A 7 -16.07 15.92 -17.74
N ASN A 8 -17.02 15.07 -18.13
CA ASN A 8 -17.05 13.67 -17.70
C ASN A 8 -15.88 12.85 -18.27
N ASP A 9 -15.46 13.16 -19.49
CA ASP A 9 -14.35 12.46 -20.13
C ASP A 9 -13.01 12.95 -19.54
N ILE A 10 -12.92 14.23 -19.17
CA ILE A 10 -11.77 14.78 -18.42
C ILE A 10 -11.67 14.09 -17.05
N ILE A 11 -12.76 13.99 -16.29
CA ILE A 11 -12.81 13.29 -15.01
C ILE A 11 -12.40 11.81 -15.19
N LYS A 12 -12.88 11.12 -16.23
CA LYS A 12 -12.46 9.75 -16.54
C LYS A 12 -10.97 9.63 -16.85
N ARG A 13 -10.39 10.58 -17.59
CA ARG A 13 -8.95 10.59 -17.87
C ARG A 13 -8.14 10.82 -16.59
N ILE A 14 -8.62 11.69 -15.69
CA ILE A 14 -8.01 11.93 -14.38
C ILE A 14 -8.07 10.67 -13.50
N LEU A 15 -9.22 10.01 -13.44
CA LEU A 15 -9.39 8.73 -12.73
C LEU A 15 -8.39 7.67 -13.21
N ASN A 16 -8.23 7.57 -14.53
CA ASN A 16 -7.35 6.57 -15.14
C ASN A 16 -5.87 6.99 -15.13
N GLY A 17 -5.53 8.19 -14.63
CA GLY A 17 -4.15 8.70 -14.60
C GLY A 17 -3.55 8.98 -15.98
N ILE A 18 -4.38 9.21 -16.99
CA ILE A 18 -3.99 9.47 -18.39
C ILE A 18 -4.32 10.91 -18.83
N GLN A 19 -4.66 11.79 -17.88
CA GLN A 19 -4.94 13.19 -18.15
C GLN A 19 -3.70 13.93 -18.66
N THR A 20 -3.91 14.89 -19.56
CA THR A 20 -2.87 15.83 -20.01
C THR A 20 -2.94 17.15 -19.23
N ASP A 21 -1.92 18.00 -19.38
CA ASP A 21 -1.96 19.37 -18.83
C ASP A 21 -3.15 20.16 -19.40
N ASP A 22 -3.49 19.94 -20.67
CA ASP A 22 -4.68 20.53 -21.31
C ASP A 22 -5.98 20.07 -20.66
N ASP A 23 -6.05 18.81 -20.20
CA ASP A 23 -7.22 18.29 -19.48
C ASP A 23 -7.39 18.96 -18.11
N VAL A 24 -6.27 19.18 -17.40
CA VAL A 24 -6.27 19.86 -16.09
C VAL A 24 -6.65 21.32 -16.25
N GLU A 25 -6.13 22.01 -17.28
CA GLU A 25 -6.49 23.39 -17.56
C GLU A 25 -7.95 23.49 -18.03
N ALA A 26 -8.44 22.56 -18.84
CA ALA A 26 -9.86 22.51 -19.21
C ALA A 26 -10.77 22.32 -17.98
N LEU A 27 -10.41 21.42 -17.04
CA LEU A 27 -11.13 21.25 -15.78
C LEU A 27 -11.10 22.54 -14.94
N ARG A 28 -9.94 23.19 -14.84
CA ARG A 28 -9.80 24.48 -14.16
C ARG A 28 -10.72 25.54 -14.74
N GLN A 29 -10.73 25.69 -16.07
CA GLN A 29 -11.58 26.66 -16.74
C GLN A 29 -13.07 26.36 -16.50
N LEU A 30 -13.47 25.08 -16.50
CA LEU A 30 -14.84 24.67 -16.19
C LEU A 30 -15.26 25.03 -14.75
N LEU A 31 -14.36 24.87 -13.79
CA LEU A 31 -14.62 25.14 -12.37
C LEU A 31 -14.60 26.63 -12.05
N LEU A 32 -13.70 27.40 -12.68
CA LEU A 32 -13.67 28.86 -12.62
C LEU A 32 -14.89 29.48 -13.33
N ALA A 33 -15.39 28.83 -14.38
CA ALA A 33 -16.62 29.21 -15.05
C ALA A 33 -17.89 28.93 -14.23
N GLY A 34 -17.80 28.51 -12.96
CA GLY A 34 -18.96 28.30 -12.09
C GLY A 34 -19.89 29.52 -11.90
N ASP A 35 -19.42 30.73 -12.25
CA ASP A 35 -20.24 31.96 -12.39
C ASP A 35 -20.51 32.39 -13.85
N ARG A 36 -19.87 31.76 -14.86
CA ARG A 36 -19.85 32.21 -16.27
C ARG A 36 -20.10 31.11 -17.34
N ALA A 37 -20.44 29.88 -16.97
CA ALA A 37 -20.53 28.76 -17.92
C ALA A 37 -21.76 28.85 -18.85
N ALA A 38 -21.56 28.38 -20.08
CA ALA A 38 -22.47 28.45 -21.22
C ALA A 38 -23.83 27.73 -21.04
N THR A 39 -23.99 26.87 -20.03
CA THR A 39 -25.30 26.49 -19.49
C THR A 39 -25.20 26.10 -17.99
N PRO A 40 -26.15 26.48 -17.12
CA PRO A 40 -26.18 26.08 -15.70
C PRO A 40 -26.24 24.56 -15.44
N GLU A 41 -26.62 23.78 -16.45
CA GLU A 41 -26.80 22.33 -16.34
C GLU A 41 -25.48 21.56 -16.37
N GLU A 42 -24.54 21.94 -17.25
CA GLU A 42 -23.23 21.30 -17.35
C GLU A 42 -22.42 21.49 -16.06
N TYR A 43 -22.45 22.70 -15.48
CA TYR A 43 -21.79 22.99 -14.21
C TYR A 43 -22.37 22.15 -13.06
N ARG A 44 -23.70 22.04 -12.97
CA ARG A 44 -24.34 21.18 -11.95
C ARG A 44 -23.97 19.72 -12.12
N GLN A 45 -23.87 19.22 -13.34
CA GLN A 45 -23.44 17.85 -13.60
C GLN A 45 -22.01 17.62 -13.13
N VAL A 46 -21.09 18.57 -13.38
CA VAL A 46 -19.72 18.50 -12.86
C VAL A 46 -19.73 18.46 -11.33
N LEU A 47 -20.43 19.38 -10.67
CA LEU A 47 -20.52 19.40 -9.20
C LEU A 47 -21.08 18.09 -8.65
N GLN A 48 -22.14 17.53 -9.24
CA GLN A 48 -22.68 16.23 -8.84
C GLN A 48 -21.67 15.10 -8.96
N GLN A 49 -20.82 15.11 -9.99
CA GLN A 49 -19.75 14.12 -10.13
C GLN A 49 -18.66 14.34 -9.08
N LEU A 50 -18.27 15.61 -8.84
CA LEU A 50 -17.27 15.96 -7.83
C LEU A 50 -17.72 15.68 -6.40
N SER A 51 -19.02 15.78 -6.11
CA SER A 51 -19.61 15.39 -4.82
C SER A 51 -19.42 13.91 -4.53
N LYS A 52 -19.38 13.06 -5.56
CA LYS A 52 -19.02 11.65 -5.38
C LYS A 52 -17.62 11.51 -4.84
N TYR A 53 -16.78 12.52 -5.03
CA TYR A 53 -15.39 12.56 -4.65
C TYR A 53 -15.11 13.33 -3.35
N ASN A 54 -16.08 13.49 -2.43
CA ASN A 54 -15.98 14.35 -1.23
C ASN A 54 -15.50 15.78 -1.54
N VAL A 55 -15.80 16.25 -2.75
CA VAL A 55 -15.59 17.64 -3.13
C VAL A 55 -16.93 18.34 -3.07
N ASN A 56 -17.04 19.31 -2.18
CA ASN A 56 -18.26 20.07 -1.99
C ASN A 56 -17.97 21.56 -2.10
N ILE A 57 -18.88 22.30 -2.74
CA ILE A 57 -18.79 23.76 -2.82
C ILE A 57 -20.01 24.29 -2.07
N THR A 58 -19.78 25.00 -0.97
CA THR A 58 -20.86 25.61 -0.19
C THR A 58 -21.41 26.84 -0.89
N GLU A 59 -22.58 27.30 -0.45
CA GLU A 59 -23.21 28.53 -0.93
C GLU A 59 -22.32 29.77 -0.73
N ALA A 60 -21.39 29.74 0.23
CA ALA A 60 -20.40 30.79 0.48
C ALA A 60 -19.18 30.72 -0.46
N LYS A 61 -19.21 29.85 -1.48
CA LYS A 61 -18.08 29.54 -2.39
C LYS A 61 -16.86 28.94 -1.68
N GLU A 62 -17.05 28.37 -0.49
CA GLU A 62 -16.01 27.59 0.17
C GLU A 62 -15.96 26.20 -0.49
N ILE A 63 -14.78 25.82 -0.93
CA ILE A 63 -14.49 24.56 -1.61
C ILE A 63 -13.92 23.61 -0.55
N HIS A 64 -14.67 22.60 -0.19
CA HIS A 64 -14.22 21.51 0.67
C HIS A 64 -13.73 20.36 -0.19
N ILE A 65 -12.49 19.94 0.04
CA ILE A 65 -11.89 18.76 -0.60
C ILE A 65 -11.35 17.88 0.52
N GLY A 66 -12.09 16.82 0.85
CA GLY A 66 -11.83 16.06 2.08
C GLY A 66 -11.95 16.97 3.31
N ASP A 67 -10.92 17.02 4.15
CA ASP A 67 -10.86 17.85 5.36
C ASP A 67 -10.29 19.26 5.13
N ARG A 68 -9.90 19.59 3.89
CA ARG A 68 -9.29 20.88 3.55
C ARG A 68 -10.32 21.83 2.96
N ASN A 69 -10.21 23.10 3.35
CA ASN A 69 -11.05 24.17 2.87
C ASN A 69 -10.24 25.14 2.01
N TYR A 70 -10.80 25.51 0.86
CA TYR A 70 -10.23 26.46 -0.09
C TYR A 70 -11.26 27.53 -0.43
N TYR A 71 -10.79 28.72 -0.79
CA TYR A 71 -11.66 29.85 -1.15
C TYR A 71 -11.62 30.18 -2.65
N SER A 72 -10.81 29.47 -3.43
CA SER A 72 -10.71 29.61 -4.89
C SER A 72 -10.10 28.37 -5.53
N TRP A 73 -10.37 28.13 -6.82
CA TRP A 73 -9.71 27.11 -7.66
C TRP A 73 -8.29 27.54 -8.07
N ASN A 74 -7.46 27.85 -7.08
CA ASN A 74 -6.03 28.07 -7.27
C ASN A 74 -5.29 26.75 -7.54
N GLU A 75 -4.00 26.82 -7.82
CA GLU A 75 -3.18 25.65 -8.14
C GLU A 75 -3.21 24.58 -7.04
N GLU A 76 -3.24 25.01 -5.78
CA GLU A 76 -3.34 24.13 -4.62
C GLU A 76 -4.69 23.40 -4.55
N ALA A 77 -5.81 24.11 -4.75
CA ALA A 77 -7.15 23.53 -4.74
C ALA A 77 -7.38 22.59 -5.94
N LEU A 78 -6.84 22.93 -7.11
CA LEU A 78 -6.91 22.07 -8.30
C LEU A 78 -6.09 20.81 -8.16
N SER A 79 -4.89 20.93 -7.58
CA SER A 79 -4.08 19.78 -7.22
C SER A 79 -4.82 18.86 -6.26
N ALA A 80 -5.40 19.43 -5.19
CA ALA A 80 -6.19 18.68 -4.22
C ALA A 80 -7.40 18.00 -4.88
N LEU A 81 -8.06 18.65 -5.83
CA LEU A 81 -9.17 18.07 -6.59
C LEU A 81 -8.75 16.90 -7.48
N VAL A 82 -7.73 17.10 -8.31
CA VAL A 82 -7.21 16.06 -9.20
C VAL A 82 -6.75 14.86 -8.37
N HIS A 83 -6.10 15.15 -7.25
CA HIS A 83 -5.74 14.15 -6.25
C HIS A 83 -6.98 13.42 -5.72
N MET A 84 -7.98 14.16 -5.23
CA MET A 84 -9.18 13.57 -4.65
C MET A 84 -9.96 12.73 -5.66
N ILE A 85 -10.08 13.16 -6.93
CA ILE A 85 -10.74 12.38 -8.00
C ILE A 85 -9.94 11.09 -8.26
N ARG A 86 -8.61 11.19 -8.39
CA ARG A 86 -7.75 10.06 -8.71
C ARG A 86 -7.68 9.02 -7.60
N PHE A 87 -7.75 9.47 -6.36
CA PHE A 87 -7.61 8.66 -5.16
C PHE A 87 -8.90 8.63 -4.35
N HIS A 88 -10.04 8.85 -5.00
CA HIS A 88 -11.31 8.75 -4.30
C HIS A 88 -11.65 7.30 -4.02
N GLN A 89 -12.22 7.09 -2.84
CA GLN A 89 -12.25 5.86 -2.07
C GLN A 89 -10.99 5.68 -1.24
N SER A 90 -11.24 5.45 0.04
CA SER A 90 -10.31 5.18 1.13
C SER A 90 -9.50 3.89 0.92
N ASP A 91 -8.83 3.74 -0.21
CA ASP A 91 -7.97 2.59 -0.52
C ASP A 91 -6.67 2.59 0.31
N ASP A 92 -6.34 3.71 0.95
CA ASP A 92 -5.11 3.84 1.75
C ASP A 92 -5.24 3.25 3.15
N VAL A 93 -6.41 3.44 3.77
CA VAL A 93 -6.78 2.72 5.00
C VAL A 93 -7.04 1.25 4.66
N ASP A 94 -7.62 0.94 3.50
CA ASP A 94 -7.86 -0.44 3.08
C ASP A 94 -6.58 -1.19 2.69
N THR A 95 -5.58 -0.54 2.10
CA THR A 95 -4.30 -1.19 1.73
C THR A 95 -3.50 -1.54 2.97
N ALA A 96 -3.36 -0.60 3.91
CA ALA A 96 -2.68 -0.86 5.18
C ALA A 96 -3.41 -1.93 5.99
N ASN A 97 -4.75 -1.86 6.08
CA ASN A 97 -5.56 -2.88 6.76
C ASN A 97 -5.51 -4.24 6.05
N LEU A 98 -5.48 -4.27 4.72
CA LEU A 98 -5.34 -5.48 3.93
C LEU A 98 -3.97 -6.12 4.14
N LEU A 99 -2.89 -5.32 4.17
CA LEU A 99 -1.54 -5.78 4.50
C LEU A 99 -1.50 -6.36 5.91
N VAL A 100 -2.02 -5.64 6.91
CA VAL A 100 -2.12 -6.14 8.28
C VAL A 100 -2.89 -7.45 8.31
N THR A 101 -4.07 -7.52 7.67
CA THR A 101 -4.91 -8.73 7.62
C THR A 101 -4.21 -9.90 6.95
N LYS A 102 -3.43 -9.66 5.88
CA LYS A 102 -2.72 -10.72 5.15
C LYS A 102 -1.46 -11.20 5.85
N LEU A 103 -0.83 -10.34 6.64
CA LEU A 103 0.30 -10.68 7.48
C LEU A 103 -0.16 -11.36 8.76
N ASN A 104 -1.29 -10.95 9.33
CA ASN A 104 -1.82 -11.54 10.54
C ASN A 104 -2.20 -13.01 10.30
N ASN A 105 -1.70 -13.91 11.14
CA ASN A 105 -1.82 -15.38 10.97
C ASN A 105 -1.15 -15.94 9.71
N ALA A 106 -0.30 -15.17 9.02
CA ALA A 106 0.47 -15.71 7.92
C ALA A 106 1.40 -16.80 8.43
N ARG A 107 1.48 -17.91 7.70
CA ARG A 107 2.30 -19.06 8.05
C ARG A 107 3.06 -19.56 6.84
N LEU A 108 4.30 -20.00 7.09
CA LEU A 108 5.17 -20.63 6.14
C LEU A 108 5.72 -21.91 6.77
N GLN A 109 5.48 -23.04 6.11
CA GLN A 109 6.02 -24.32 6.52
C GLN A 109 6.65 -25.03 5.33
N GLY A 110 7.69 -25.82 5.61
CA GLY A 110 8.37 -26.55 4.55
C GLY A 110 9.57 -27.32 5.04
N GLU A 111 10.21 -27.95 4.06
CA GLU A 111 11.40 -28.75 4.21
C GLU A 111 12.40 -28.35 3.12
N GLU A 112 13.68 -28.21 3.45
CA GLU A 112 14.72 -27.91 2.47
C GLU A 112 16.09 -28.47 2.84
N GLY A 113 16.97 -28.63 1.85
CA GLY A 113 18.32 -29.16 2.02
C GLY A 113 18.47 -30.61 1.57
N ASP A 114 19.58 -31.24 1.95
CA ASP A 114 19.96 -32.59 1.50
C ASP A 114 19.94 -33.58 2.66
N ARG A 115 19.12 -34.62 2.53
CA ARG A 115 18.99 -35.71 3.51
C ARG A 115 20.13 -36.74 3.41
N LYS A 116 20.84 -36.82 2.30
CA LYS A 116 21.93 -37.79 2.08
C LYS A 116 23.28 -37.22 2.47
N THR A 117 23.55 -35.98 2.05
CA THR A 117 24.85 -35.33 2.22
C THR A 117 24.66 -33.85 2.52
N GLY A 118 24.57 -33.49 3.81
CA GLY A 118 24.56 -32.09 4.23
C GLY A 118 23.55 -31.76 5.31
N SER A 119 23.06 -30.53 5.29
CA SER A 119 22.04 -30.07 6.23
C SER A 119 20.66 -30.20 5.63
N PHE A 120 19.73 -30.72 6.40
CA PHE A 120 18.31 -30.79 6.08
C PHE A 120 17.52 -30.01 7.16
N TYR A 121 16.55 -29.20 6.72
CA TYR A 121 15.80 -28.31 7.58
C TYR A 121 14.32 -28.59 7.47
N THR A 122 13.64 -28.61 8.60
CA THR A 122 12.17 -28.55 8.69
C THR A 122 11.82 -27.27 9.43
N TYR A 123 10.91 -26.48 8.87
CA TYR A 123 10.54 -25.21 9.45
C TYR A 123 9.04 -24.96 9.43
N ASN A 124 8.60 -24.26 10.45
CA ASN A 124 7.27 -23.71 10.56
C ASN A 124 7.39 -22.34 11.23
N VAL A 125 7.07 -21.29 10.48
CA VAL A 125 7.16 -19.89 10.91
C VAL A 125 5.80 -19.25 10.75
N TRP A 126 5.38 -18.46 11.73
CA TRP A 126 4.13 -17.71 11.65
C TRP A 126 4.28 -16.32 12.25
N LEU A 127 3.40 -15.42 11.83
CA LEU A 127 3.36 -14.03 12.27
C LEU A 127 2.19 -13.82 13.23
N GLU A 128 2.42 -13.04 14.27
CA GLU A 128 1.44 -12.71 15.31
C GLU A 128 1.57 -11.22 15.69
N ASP A 129 0.58 -10.72 16.44
CA ASP A 129 0.55 -9.35 16.96
C ASP A 129 0.82 -8.28 15.88
N VAL A 130 0.34 -8.52 14.66
CA VAL A 130 0.58 -7.60 13.54
C VAL A 130 -0.32 -6.37 13.67
N CYS A 131 0.28 -5.19 13.73
CA CYS A 131 -0.43 -3.92 13.86
C CYS A 131 0.18 -2.82 12.99
N LEU A 132 -0.67 -1.87 12.61
CA LEU A 132 -0.24 -0.62 11.99
C LEU A 132 0.14 0.37 13.09
N GLU A 133 1.36 0.89 13.07
CA GLU A 133 1.86 1.81 14.10
C GLU A 133 1.81 3.27 13.67
N LYS A 134 2.11 3.55 12.40
CA LYS A 134 2.14 4.92 11.88
C LYS A 134 1.78 4.94 10.41
N SER A 135 0.87 5.84 10.03
CA SER A 135 0.74 6.37 8.68
C SER A 135 1.25 7.80 8.69
N ASN A 136 2.24 8.11 7.85
CA ASN A 136 2.59 9.50 7.55
C ASN A 136 2.13 9.78 6.14
N ASP A 137 1.30 10.80 5.99
CA ASP A 137 0.87 11.27 4.69
C ASP A 137 1.50 12.65 4.49
N SER A 138 2.25 12.81 3.42
CA SER A 138 2.76 14.11 3.00
C SER A 138 2.24 14.44 1.61
N THR A 139 1.90 15.72 1.44
CA THR A 139 1.54 16.28 0.14
C THR A 139 2.53 17.41 -0.13
N GLU A 140 3.63 17.10 -0.82
CA GLU A 140 4.58 18.09 -1.29
C GLU A 140 4.66 18.02 -2.82
N ASN A 141 4.64 19.19 -3.49
CA ASN A 141 4.80 19.30 -4.95
C ASN A 141 3.82 18.43 -5.78
N ASN A 142 2.53 18.41 -5.44
CA ASN A 142 1.50 17.55 -6.08
C ASN A 142 1.78 16.04 -6.02
N CYS A 143 2.77 15.62 -5.22
CA CYS A 143 3.09 14.23 -5.01
C CYS A 143 2.54 13.80 -3.65
N CYS A 144 1.68 12.79 -3.65
CA CYS A 144 1.23 12.18 -2.41
C CYS A 144 2.17 11.03 -2.07
N THR A 145 2.91 11.21 -0.98
CA THR A 145 3.73 10.15 -0.41
C THR A 145 3.06 9.69 0.86
N GLN A 146 2.79 8.40 0.93
CA GLN A 146 2.25 7.75 2.11
C GLN A 146 3.22 6.71 2.58
N GLN A 147 3.48 6.73 3.88
CA GLN A 147 4.38 5.79 4.51
C GLN A 147 3.65 5.05 5.62
N TYR A 148 3.51 3.74 5.46
CA TYR A 148 2.96 2.86 6.47
C TYR A 148 4.07 2.12 7.18
N THR A 149 4.02 2.12 8.51
CA THR A 149 4.86 1.27 9.35
C THR A 149 4.00 0.21 10.02
N ILE A 150 4.22 -1.04 9.64
CA ILE A 150 3.57 -2.22 10.22
C ILE A 150 4.59 -2.93 11.10
N LYS A 151 4.20 -3.27 12.32
CA LYS A 151 5.02 -4.06 13.25
C LYS A 151 4.31 -5.34 13.60
N GLY A 152 5.09 -6.32 14.05
CA GLY A 152 4.55 -7.53 14.62
C GLY A 152 5.63 -8.44 15.17
N LYS A 153 5.20 -9.61 15.61
CA LYS A 153 6.06 -10.68 16.10
C LYS A 153 6.07 -11.83 15.10
N TRP A 154 7.16 -12.58 15.12
CA TRP A 154 7.23 -13.86 14.45
C TRP A 154 7.71 -14.91 15.44
N ASP A 155 7.12 -16.09 15.32
CA ASP A 155 7.46 -17.27 16.10
C ASP A 155 7.75 -18.43 15.17
N SER A 156 8.52 -19.39 15.65
CA SER A 156 8.91 -20.51 14.83
C SER A 156 9.18 -21.81 15.59
N LYS A 157 9.06 -22.90 14.81
CA LYS A 157 9.66 -24.19 15.11
C LYS A 157 10.59 -24.52 13.95
N VAL A 158 11.89 -24.42 14.19
CA VAL A 158 12.93 -24.75 13.22
C VAL A 158 13.73 -25.92 13.73
N TYR A 159 13.94 -26.89 12.84
CA TYR A 159 14.69 -28.09 13.10
C TYR A 159 15.74 -28.29 12.01
N LYS A 160 16.96 -28.61 12.42
CA LYS A 160 18.09 -28.88 11.51
C LYS A 160 18.63 -30.27 11.78
N GLU A 161 18.80 -31.07 10.74
CA GLU A 161 19.57 -32.32 10.75
C GLU A 161 20.84 -32.13 9.95
N VAL A 162 21.95 -32.69 10.43
CA VAL A 162 23.16 -32.82 9.64
C VAL A 162 23.34 -34.30 9.36
N ASN A 163 23.40 -34.64 8.08
CA ASN A 163 23.47 -36.00 7.58
C ASN A 163 24.77 -36.19 6.78
N MET A 164 25.45 -37.30 7.01
CA MET A 164 26.60 -37.74 6.25
C MET A 164 26.36 -39.19 5.82
N PHE A 165 26.33 -39.42 4.50
CA PHE A 165 26.02 -40.75 3.93
C PHE A 165 24.67 -41.34 4.40
N GLY A 166 23.67 -40.49 4.61
CA GLY A 166 22.35 -40.89 5.13
C GLY A 166 22.31 -41.22 6.63
N LEU A 167 23.41 -41.03 7.35
CA LEU A 167 23.48 -41.14 8.81
C LEU A 167 23.46 -39.74 9.43
N ARG A 168 22.65 -39.58 10.47
CA ARG A 168 22.58 -38.34 11.24
C ARG A 168 23.81 -38.19 12.14
N VAL A 169 24.56 -37.11 11.96
CA VAL A 169 25.88 -36.90 12.59
C VAL A 169 25.96 -35.78 13.62
N ASP A 170 24.95 -34.91 13.72
CA ASP A 170 24.95 -33.79 14.67
C ASP A 170 23.67 -33.71 15.52
N LYS A 171 23.78 -33.08 16.68
CA LYS A 171 22.65 -32.72 17.52
C LYS A 171 21.83 -31.63 16.81
N PRO A 172 20.54 -31.88 16.55
CA PRO A 172 19.72 -30.91 15.87
C PRO A 172 19.56 -29.64 16.70
N TRP A 173 19.41 -28.51 16.01
CA TRP A 173 18.68 -27.39 16.60
C TRP A 173 17.19 -27.76 16.60
N GLY A 174 16.41 -27.41 17.63
CA GLY A 174 14.94 -27.41 17.53
C GLY A 174 14.10 -28.24 18.52
N LEU A 175 14.66 -29.14 19.34
CA LEU A 175 13.83 -29.85 20.34
C LEU A 175 13.42 -28.95 21.52
N LYS A 176 14.26 -27.99 21.89
CA LYS A 176 14.02 -27.05 23.00
C LYS A 176 14.05 -25.57 22.59
N LYS A 177 14.50 -25.29 21.37
CA LYS A 177 14.67 -23.91 20.90
C LYS A 177 13.46 -23.49 20.10
N LYS A 178 12.82 -22.40 20.53
CA LYS A 178 11.69 -21.75 19.86
C LYS A 178 12.17 -20.37 19.42
N PRO A 179 12.78 -20.27 18.23
CA PRO A 179 13.24 -18.99 17.73
C PRO A 179 12.05 -18.06 17.49
N HIS A 180 12.20 -16.81 17.87
CA HIS A 180 11.18 -15.78 17.82
C HIS A 180 11.83 -14.40 17.68
N GLY A 181 11.05 -13.41 17.32
CA GLY A 181 11.53 -12.04 17.24
C GLY A 181 10.47 -11.07 16.76
N ASN A 182 10.88 -9.82 16.61
CA ASN A 182 10.03 -8.77 16.06
C ASN A 182 10.35 -8.54 14.58
N PHE A 183 9.39 -7.95 13.86
CA PHE A 183 9.62 -7.43 12.53
C PHE A 183 8.99 -6.04 12.37
N THR A 184 9.51 -5.29 11.42
CA THR A 184 8.97 -4.03 10.93
C THR A 184 8.91 -4.07 9.41
N VAL A 185 7.78 -3.66 8.86
CA VAL A 185 7.58 -3.42 7.43
C VAL A 185 7.31 -1.94 7.23
N THR A 186 8.09 -1.31 6.37
CA THR A 186 7.82 0.05 5.90
C THR A 186 7.41 -0.03 4.44
N VAL A 187 6.22 0.47 4.12
CA VAL A 187 5.71 0.57 2.75
C VAL A 187 5.59 2.05 2.42
N GLU A 188 6.27 2.48 1.37
CA GLU A 188 6.13 3.81 0.79
C GLU A 188 5.31 3.70 -0.48
N ILE A 189 4.25 4.50 -0.55
CA ILE A 189 3.34 4.62 -1.67
C ILE A 189 3.48 6.03 -2.22
N LEU A 190 3.85 6.14 -3.49
CA LEU A 190 3.91 7.39 -4.23
C LEU A 190 2.80 7.41 -5.27
N ASN A 191 1.88 8.37 -5.16
CA ASN A 191 0.75 8.51 -6.08
C ASN A 191 -0.04 7.17 -6.24
N GLY A 192 -0.28 6.49 -5.12
CA GLY A 192 -0.96 5.20 -5.07
C GLY A 192 -0.10 3.99 -5.50
N ARG A 193 1.15 4.16 -5.95
CA ARG A 193 2.02 3.02 -6.30
C ARG A 193 3.02 2.77 -5.20
N ALA A 194 3.12 1.52 -4.73
CA ALA A 194 4.19 1.14 -3.82
C ALA A 194 5.54 1.31 -4.51
N THR A 195 6.32 2.29 -4.09
CA THR A 195 7.65 2.61 -4.63
C THR A 195 8.76 1.95 -3.83
N GLN A 196 8.54 1.78 -2.53
CA GLN A 196 9.51 1.16 -1.65
C GLN A 196 8.80 0.21 -0.67
N VAL A 197 9.37 -0.99 -0.53
CA VAL A 197 9.01 -1.92 0.54
C VAL A 197 10.28 -2.31 1.26
N LYS A 198 10.38 -1.96 2.54
CA LYS A 198 11.47 -2.36 3.41
C LYS A 198 10.95 -3.34 4.45
N VAL A 199 11.60 -4.50 4.56
CA VAL A 199 11.29 -5.52 5.56
C VAL A 199 12.51 -5.77 6.43
N ASP A 200 12.37 -5.39 7.69
CA ASP A 200 13.37 -5.57 8.74
C ASP A 200 12.86 -6.64 9.71
N VAL A 201 13.65 -7.70 9.89
CA VAL A 201 13.35 -8.79 10.83
C VAL A 201 14.51 -8.88 11.81
N VAL A 202 14.21 -8.83 13.11
CA VAL A 202 15.23 -8.84 14.15
C VAL A 202 16.00 -10.15 14.13
N ARG A 203 17.33 -10.02 14.11
CA ARG A 203 18.29 -11.13 14.15
C ARG A 203 18.99 -11.19 15.51
N TYR A 204 19.45 -12.37 15.87
CA TYR A 204 20.13 -12.62 17.15
C TYR A 204 21.42 -13.39 16.86
N ASP A 205 22.35 -13.44 17.81
CA ASP A 205 23.59 -14.23 17.69
C ASP A 205 23.31 -15.73 17.89
N ASP A 206 22.45 -16.27 17.03
CA ASP A 206 22.02 -17.65 17.03
C ASP A 206 21.66 -18.11 15.62
N SER A 207 22.28 -19.20 15.18
CA SER A 207 22.06 -19.74 13.84
C SER A 207 20.61 -20.19 13.60
N ALA A 208 19.96 -20.80 14.60
CA ALA A 208 18.58 -21.24 14.46
C ALA A 208 17.63 -20.04 14.32
N ASN A 209 17.86 -18.99 15.11
CA ASN A 209 17.08 -17.77 15.05
C ASN A 209 17.32 -16.97 13.76
N ASN A 210 18.56 -16.91 13.28
CA ASN A 210 18.85 -16.26 12.00
C ASN A 210 18.21 -16.97 10.82
N TYR A 211 18.23 -18.31 10.81
CA TYR A 211 17.51 -19.09 9.81
C TYR A 211 15.98 -18.86 9.89
N ALA A 212 15.41 -18.86 11.11
CA ALA A 212 13.99 -18.58 11.30
C ALA A 212 13.60 -17.15 10.86
N ALA A 213 14.44 -16.17 11.15
CA ALA A 213 14.26 -14.78 10.72
C ALA A 213 14.29 -14.65 9.19
N ASP A 214 15.17 -15.40 8.50
CA ASP A 214 15.19 -15.45 7.04
C ASP A 214 13.89 -16.02 6.46
N LYS A 215 13.33 -17.06 7.10
CA LYS A 215 12.03 -17.63 6.72
C LYS A 215 10.86 -16.68 7.03
N ALA A 216 10.90 -15.96 8.15
CA ALA A 216 9.93 -14.91 8.46
C ALA A 216 9.97 -13.79 7.39
N LYS A 217 11.18 -13.33 7.02
CA LYS A 217 11.36 -12.33 5.96
C LYS A 217 10.83 -12.81 4.60
N GLN A 218 11.09 -14.07 4.23
CA GLN A 218 10.55 -14.68 3.02
C GLN A 218 9.00 -14.71 3.04
N LEU A 219 8.41 -15.13 4.16
CA LEU A 219 6.95 -15.12 4.34
C LEU A 219 6.38 -13.72 4.17
N ILE A 220 6.91 -12.72 4.87
CA ILE A 220 6.45 -11.33 4.81
C ILE A 220 6.52 -10.80 3.36
N ASN A 221 7.67 -10.96 2.70
CA ASN A 221 7.85 -10.54 1.31
C ASN A 221 6.85 -11.20 0.36
N SER A 222 6.58 -12.50 0.55
CA SER A 222 5.61 -13.22 -0.28
C SER A 222 4.20 -12.65 -0.15
N LYS A 223 3.79 -12.28 1.08
CA LYS A 223 2.45 -11.74 1.34
C LYS A 223 2.29 -10.33 0.84
N ILE A 224 3.30 -9.47 1.06
CA ILE A 224 3.29 -8.11 0.53
C ILE A 224 3.20 -8.13 -0.99
N ARG A 225 3.99 -8.98 -1.67
CA ARG A 225 3.95 -9.09 -3.13
C ARG A 225 2.55 -9.41 -3.65
N VAL A 226 1.84 -10.35 -3.02
CA VAL A 226 0.48 -10.72 -3.41
C VAL A 226 -0.50 -9.56 -3.24
N VAL A 227 -0.38 -8.78 -2.16
CA VAL A 227 -1.23 -7.61 -1.92
C VAL A 227 -0.95 -6.53 -2.97
N LEU A 228 0.31 -6.21 -3.20
CA LEU A 228 0.71 -5.19 -4.18
C LEU A 228 0.27 -5.55 -5.60
N GLN A 229 0.44 -6.81 -6.02
CA GLN A 229 -0.07 -7.28 -7.32
C GLN A 229 -1.59 -7.15 -7.44
N LYS A 230 -2.33 -7.40 -6.36
CA LYS A 230 -3.78 -7.23 -6.35
C LYS A 230 -4.17 -5.76 -6.54
N LEU A 231 -3.44 -4.84 -5.91
CA LEU A 231 -3.66 -3.39 -6.08
C LEU A 231 -3.38 -2.92 -7.51
N GLU A 232 -2.39 -3.51 -8.17
CA GLU A 232 -2.10 -3.23 -9.59
C GLU A 232 -3.21 -3.75 -10.53
N MET A 233 -3.86 -4.88 -10.20
CA MET A 233 -4.94 -5.46 -11.03
C MET A 233 -6.32 -4.84 -10.81
N MET A 234 -6.54 -4.11 -9.71
CA MET A 234 -7.81 -3.43 -9.43
C MET A 234 -7.87 -2.03 -10.08
N ARG A 235 -6.80 -1.61 -10.77
CA ARG A 235 -6.70 -0.39 -11.57
C ARG A 235 -6.85 -0.69 -13.05
#